data_AF-A0A4U8T8V1-F1
#
_entry.id   AF-A0A4U8T8V1-F1
#
_cell.length_a   1.000
_cell.length_b   1.000
_cell.length_c   1.000
_cell.angle_alpha   90.00
_cell.angle_beta   90.00
_cell.angle_gamma   90.00
#
_symmetry.space_group_name_H-M   'P 1'
#
loop_
_entity.id
_entity.type
_entity.pdbx_description
1 polymer ?
#
loop_
_entity_poly.entity_id
_entity_poly.type
_entity_poly.pdbx_seq_one_letter_code
_entity_poly.pdbx_strand_id
1 'polypeptide(L)' 'MKKEAASRLWRRWWAKIKSLYRRSDRVLHLLVGMPSYDKYLEHMRIHHPNTPPKTQKEFFAQALEAKYGAGSSKC' A
#
# COMPACT_ATOMS: atom_id res chain seq x y z
N MET A 1 -35.15 16.91 16.71
CA MET A 1 -34.62 15.62 17.23
C MET A 1 -34.17 14.60 16.18
N LYS A 2 -34.84 14.38 15.04
CA LYS A 2 -34.45 13.32 14.07
C LYS A 2 -33.12 13.56 13.30
N LYS A 3 -32.70 14.81 13.08
CA LYS A 3 -31.50 15.16 12.28
C LYS A 3 -30.16 14.82 12.96
N GLU A 4 -30.11 14.78 14.29
CA GLU A 4 -28.88 14.47 15.04
C GLU A 4 -28.57 12.98 15.17
N ALA A 5 -29.60 12.12 15.03
CA ALA A 5 -29.40 10.67 14.99
C ALA A 5 -28.75 10.26 13.66
N ALA A 6 -29.22 10.85 12.55
CA ALA A 6 -28.68 10.61 11.21
C ALA A 6 -27.20 11.01 11.10
N SER A 7 -26.79 12.15 11.68
CA SER A 7 -25.39 12.59 11.65
C SER A 7 -24.47 11.73 12.53
N ARG A 8 -24.99 11.12 13.60
CA ARG A 8 -24.25 10.15 14.44
C ARG A 8 -24.08 8.80 13.76
N LEU A 9 -25.10 8.33 13.05
CA LEU A 9 -25.02 7.13 12.22
C LEU A 9 -24.05 7.32 11.05
N TRP A 10 -24.13 8.44 10.35
CA TRP A 10 -23.24 8.76 9.23
C TRP A 10 -21.78 8.83 9.65
N ARG A 11 -21.49 9.46 10.80
CA ARG A 11 -20.13 9.50 11.37
C ARG A 11 -19.59 8.12 11.74
N ARG A 12 -20.40 7.26 12.38
CA ARG A 12 -20.01 5.87 12.70
C ARG A 12 -19.82 5.02 11.45
N TRP A 13 -20.63 5.23 10.43
CA TRP A 13 -20.52 4.52 9.16
C TRP A 13 -19.26 4.92 8.39
N TRP A 14 -18.95 6.22 8.33
CA TRP A 14 -17.68 6.72 7.78
C TRP A 14 -16.44 6.25 8.54
N ALA A 15 -16.53 6.11 9.87
CA ALA A 15 -15.44 5.54 10.66
C ALA A 15 -15.17 4.07 10.31
N LYS A 16 -16.24 3.28 10.08
CA LYS A 16 -16.12 1.89 9.63
C LYS A 16 -15.57 1.78 8.20
N ILE A 17 -15.98 2.64 7.28
CA ILE A 17 -15.43 2.66 5.92
C ILE A 17 -13.93 2.98 5.94
N LYS A 18 -13.51 3.95 6.74
CA LYS A 18 -12.09 4.29 6.90
C LYS A 18 -11.24 3.18 7.54
N SER A 19 -11.82 2.31 8.37
CA SER A 19 -11.08 1.16 8.92
C SER A 19 -10.99 0.00 7.93
N LEU A 20 -12.03 -0.21 7.12
CA LEU A 20 -12.04 -1.18 6.03
C LEU A 20 -11.04 -0.83 4.93
N TYR A 21 -10.97 0.45 4.54
CA TYR A 21 -10.03 0.93 3.51
C TYR A 21 -8.55 0.63 3.84
N ARG A 22 -8.16 0.78 5.12
CA ARG A 22 -6.80 0.45 5.57
C ARG A 22 -6.43 -1.02 5.42
N ARG A 23 -7.42 -1.93 5.41
CA ARG A 23 -7.20 -3.38 5.33
C ARG A 23 -7.20 -3.89 3.89
N SER A 24 -7.95 -3.23 3.01
CA SER A 24 -8.02 -3.57 1.58
C SER A 24 -6.74 -3.26 0.81
N ASP A 25 -5.91 -2.33 1.28
CA ASP A 25 -4.67 -1.93 0.63
C ASP A 25 -3.71 -3.10 0.38
N ARG A 26 -3.69 -4.09 1.30
CA ARG A 26 -2.90 -5.33 1.18
C ARG A 26 -3.37 -6.25 0.06
N VAL A 27 -4.68 -6.23 -0.25
CA VAL A 27 -5.32 -7.09 -1.26
C VAL A 27 -5.33 -6.41 -2.62
N LEU A 28 -5.57 -5.10 -2.66
CA LEU A 28 -5.58 -4.30 -3.89
C LEU A 28 -4.21 -4.32 -4.58
N HIS A 29 -3.13 -4.21 -3.82
CA HIS A 29 -1.76 -4.32 -4.35
C HIS A 29 -1.48 -5.69 -4.98
N LEU A 30 -2.02 -6.78 -4.42
CA LEU A 30 -1.91 -8.12 -5.00
C LEU A 30 -2.72 -8.23 -6.30
N LEU A 31 -3.93 -7.66 -6.34
CA LEU A 31 -4.79 -7.68 -7.53
C LEU A 31 -4.23 -6.86 -8.69
N VAL A 32 -3.64 -5.70 -8.42
CA VAL A 32 -3.03 -4.83 -9.44
C VAL A 32 -1.63 -5.34 -9.83
N GLY A 33 -1.08 -6.32 -9.10
CA GLY A 33 0.28 -6.81 -9.28
C GLY A 33 1.33 -5.72 -9.05
N MET A 34 1.02 -4.77 -8.16
CA MET A 34 1.90 -3.66 -7.78
C MET A 34 2.40 -3.90 -6.36
N PRO A 35 3.70 -3.84 -6.11
CA PRO A 35 4.23 -4.11 -4.79
C PRO A 35 3.91 -2.96 -3.81
N SER A 36 3.52 -3.31 -2.58
CA SER A 36 3.16 -2.35 -1.52
C SER A 36 4.43 -1.86 -0.80
N TYR A 37 4.59 -0.54 -0.70
CA TYR A 37 5.74 0.07 -0.02
C TYR A 37 5.78 -0.24 1.49
N ASP A 38 4.63 -0.29 2.17
CA ASP A 38 4.56 -0.68 3.58
C ASP A 38 5.09 -2.10 3.82
N LYS A 39 4.74 -3.05 2.95
CA LYS A 39 5.28 -4.42 3.03
C LYS A 39 6.80 -4.44 2.81
N TYR A 40 7.30 -3.62 1.89
CA TYR A 40 8.74 -3.48 1.67
C TYR A 40 9.45 -2.96 2.92
N LEU A 41 8.89 -1.94 3.58
CA LEU A 41 9.44 -1.42 4.84
C LEU A 41 9.40 -2.45 5.97
N GLU A 42 8.31 -3.21 6.11
CA GLU A 42 8.20 -4.30 7.08
C GLU A 42 9.30 -5.36 6.83
N HIS A 43 9.47 -5.77 5.57
CA HIS A 43 10.53 -6.70 5.16
C HIS A 43 11.93 -6.16 5.45
N MET A 44 12.21 -4.90 5.09
CA MET A 44 13.51 -4.26 5.37
C MET A 44 13.78 -4.20 6.88
N ARG A 45 12.77 -3.91 7.70
CA ARG A 45 12.94 -3.88 9.16
C ARG A 45 13.24 -5.26 9.75
N ILE A 46 12.65 -6.32 9.21
CA ILE A 46 12.82 -7.70 9.72
C ILE A 46 14.12 -8.32 9.22
N HIS A 47 14.44 -8.16 7.93
CA HIS A 47 15.53 -8.88 7.28
C HIS A 47 16.79 -8.03 7.04
N HIS A 48 16.66 -6.71 6.96
CA HIS A 48 17.77 -5.79 6.65
C HIS A 48 17.80 -4.57 7.57
N PRO A 49 17.88 -4.76 8.91
CA PRO A 49 17.78 -3.65 9.88
C PRO A 49 18.93 -2.63 9.76
N ASN A 50 20.06 -3.03 9.19
CA ASN A 50 21.24 -2.18 9.02
C ASN A 50 21.29 -1.43 7.68
N THR A 51 20.30 -1.65 6.80
CA THR A 51 20.27 -1.03 5.48
C THR A 51 19.16 0.01 5.42
N PRO A 52 19.45 1.26 5.03
CA PRO A 52 18.41 2.26 4.87
C PRO A 52 17.45 1.81 3.75
N PRO A 53 16.13 1.76 4.00
CA PRO A 53 15.16 1.42 2.97
C PRO A 53 15.16 2.51 1.89
N LYS A 54 14.92 2.09 0.65
CA LYS A 54 14.74 2.99 -0.50
C LYS A 54 13.56 3.91 -0.27
N THR A 55 13.59 5.09 -0.88
CA THR A 55 12.42 5.96 -0.91
C THR A 55 11.29 5.32 -1.72
N GLN A 56 10.06 5.75 -1.47
CA GLN A 56 8.88 5.27 -2.18
C GLN A 56 9.04 5.39 -3.71
N LYS A 57 9.59 6.52 -4.19
CA LYS A 57 9.81 6.77 -5.62
C LYS A 57 10.82 5.79 -6.22
N GLU A 58 11.94 5.54 -5.55
CA GLU A 58 12.97 4.61 -6.00
C GLU A 58 12.47 3.17 -6.03
N PHE A 59 11.68 2.78 -5.02
CA PHE A 59 11.05 1.46 -4.99
C PHE A 59 10.13 1.24 -6.20
N PHE A 60 9.26 2.21 -6.51
CA PHE A 60 8.38 2.11 -7.66
C PHE A 60 9.12 2.21 -8.99
N ALA A 61 10.13 3.06 -9.10
CA ALA A 61 10.96 3.15 -10.30
C ALA A 61 11.64 1.82 -10.60
N GLN A 62 12.23 1.16 -9.59
CA GLN A 62 12.83 -0.16 -9.75
C GLN A 62 11.78 -1.23 -10.10
N ALA A 63 10.59 -1.19 -9.51
CA ALA A 63 9.53 -2.13 -9.82
C ALA A 63 9.02 -1.97 -11.27
N LEU A 64 8.94 -0.73 -11.76
CA LEU A 64 8.59 -0.43 -13.14
C LEU A 64 9.70 -0.83 -14.10
N GLU A 65 10.97 -0.58 -13.76
CA GLU A 65 12.12 -1.01 -14.55
C GLU A 65 12.22 -2.54 -14.61
N ALA A 66 11.96 -3.25 -13.51
CA ALA A 66 11.94 -4.72 -13.53
C ALA A 66 10.79 -5.29 -14.40
N LYS A 67 9.66 -4.57 -14.49
CA LYS A 67 8.47 -5.03 -15.23
C LYS A 67 8.44 -4.58 -16.69
N TYR A 68 8.98 -3.41 -17.00
CA TYR A 68 8.88 -2.72 -18.29
C TYR A 68 10.23 -2.25 -18.84
N GLY A 69 11.31 -2.29 -18.05
CA GLY A 69 12.65 -1.98 -18.51
C GLY A 69 13.08 -2.99 -19.56
N ALA A 70 13.40 -2.48 -20.75
CA ALA A 70 14.01 -3.25 -21.81
C ALA A 70 15.41 -3.71 -21.35
N GLY A 71 15.49 -4.89 -20.74
CA GLY A 71 16.75 -5.37 -20.16
C GLY A 71 16.81 -6.85 -19.75
N SER A 72 15.69 -7.59 -19.72
CA SER A 72 15.70 -9.06 -19.48
C SER A 72 15.99 -9.88 -20.75
N SER A 73 16.82 -9.36 -21.64
CA SER A 73 17.33 -10.11 -22.80
C SER A 73 18.82 -9.83 -22.98
N LYS A 74 19.64 -10.39 -22.09
CA LYS A 74 21.04 -10.71 -22.38
C LYS A 74 21.36 -12.08 -21.77
N CYS A 75 20.82 -13.10 -22.44
CA CYS A 75 21.45 -14.42 -22.52
C CYS A 75 22.31 -14.42 -23.78
#